data_AF-A0A147BL67-F1
#
_entry.id   AF-A0A147BL67-F1
#
_cell.length_a   1.000
_cell.length_b   1.000
_cell.length_c   1.000
_cell.angle_alpha   90.00
_cell.angle_beta   90.00
_cell.angle_gamma   90.00
#
_symmetry.space_group_name_H-M   'P 1'
#
loop_
_entity.id
_entity.type
_entity.pdbx_description
1 polymer ?
#
loop_
_entity_poly.entity_id
_entity_poly.type
_entity_poly.pdbx_seq_one_letter_code
_entity_poly.pdbx_strand_id
1 'polypeptide(L)'
;EPKTSLDGCTNLRFDSFQSTGNKTTLSSVLGRYCNASYIDTKWPGSWFGMAGAGTQICRICCINKFENGTFIYKSTNAPTTFPCGGKKKCNRRGRCVRQSKNEKIM
;
A
#
# COMPACT_ATOMS: atom_id res chain seq x y z
N GLU A 1 -20.68 -9.00 11.43
CA GLU A 1 -20.13 -7.65 11.69
C GLU A 1 -18.83 -7.47 10.92
N PRO A 2 -18.62 -6.41 10.12
CA PRO A 2 -17.37 -6.25 9.39
C PRO A 2 -16.31 -5.68 10.34
N LYS A 3 -15.41 -6.56 10.77
CA LYS A 3 -14.23 -6.23 11.59
C LYS A 3 -13.44 -5.11 10.90
N THR A 4 -13.25 -3.99 11.58
CA THR A 4 -12.30 -2.97 11.16
C THR A 4 -10.89 -3.50 11.43
N SER A 5 -10.22 -4.08 10.42
CA SER A 5 -8.79 -4.37 10.52
C SER A 5 -8.06 -3.05 10.73
N LEU A 6 -7.21 -3.05 11.75
CA LEU A 6 -6.37 -1.96 12.24
C LEU A 6 -5.53 -1.29 11.13
N ASP A 7 -5.40 -1.94 9.99
CA ASP A 7 -4.55 -1.53 8.86
C ASP A 7 -5.26 -0.69 7.80
N GLY A 8 -6.58 -0.47 7.90
CA GLY A 8 -7.35 0.30 6.92
C GLY A 8 -7.63 -0.45 5.59
N CYS A 9 -7.38 -1.76 5.55
CA CYS A 9 -7.47 -2.59 4.34
C CYS A 9 -8.75 -3.45 4.24
N THR A 10 -9.66 -3.36 5.21
CA THR A 10 -10.59 -4.47 5.52
C THR A 10 -11.83 -4.64 4.66
N ASN A 11 -12.06 -3.80 3.65
CA ASN A 11 -13.23 -3.93 2.78
C ASN A 11 -12.87 -3.78 1.30
N LEU A 12 -11.61 -4.04 0.97
CA LEU A 12 -11.14 -3.84 -0.38
C LEU A 12 -11.43 -5.10 -1.20
N ARG A 13 -12.44 -5.01 -2.08
CA ARG A 13 -12.67 -6.03 -3.09
C ARG A 13 -11.60 -5.91 -4.16
N PHE A 14 -11.15 -7.03 -4.73
CA PHE A 14 -10.20 -7.03 -5.84
C PHE A 14 -10.70 -6.16 -7.02
N ASP A 15 -12.02 -6.05 -7.20
CA ASP A 15 -12.64 -5.17 -8.20
C ASP A 15 -12.30 -3.69 -8.00
N SER A 16 -12.03 -3.26 -6.76
CA SER A 16 -11.52 -1.92 -6.45
C SER A 16 -10.08 -1.70 -6.91
N PHE A 17 -9.33 -2.76 -7.20
CA PHE A 17 -7.96 -2.73 -7.73
C PHE A 17 -7.91 -2.91 -9.24
N GLN A 18 -9.03 -3.23 -9.90
CA GLN A 18 -9.07 -3.41 -11.35
C GLN A 18 -8.67 -2.11 -12.04
N SER A 19 -7.41 -2.08 -12.47
CA SER A 19 -6.80 -0.98 -13.19
C SER A 19 -7.27 -1.00 -14.64
N THR A 20 -7.79 0.12 -15.08
CA THR A 20 -8.18 0.44 -16.45
C THR A 20 -6.95 0.38 -17.38
N GLY A 21 -6.71 -0.77 -18.00
CA GLY A 21 -5.82 -0.91 -19.16
C GLY A 21 -4.34 -0.56 -18.97
N ASN A 22 -3.62 -0.56 -20.10
CA ASN A 22 -2.16 -0.58 -20.31
C ASN A 22 -1.38 0.69 -19.86
N LYS A 23 -1.87 1.43 -18.86
CA LYS A 23 -1.20 2.61 -18.28
C LYS A 23 -0.62 2.25 -16.91
N THR A 24 0.57 2.78 -16.60
CA THR A 24 1.12 2.67 -15.24
C THR A 24 0.21 3.44 -14.30
N THR A 25 -0.62 2.72 -13.54
CA THR A 25 -1.48 3.33 -12.53
C THR A 25 -0.78 3.34 -11.17
N LEU A 26 -1.27 4.20 -10.26
CA LEU A 26 -0.83 4.19 -8.87
C LEU A 26 -0.94 2.78 -8.27
N SER A 27 -1.96 2.00 -8.68
CA SER A 27 -2.15 0.61 -8.27
C SER A 27 -0.98 -0.29 -8.67
N SER A 28 -0.47 -0.17 -9.92
CA SER A 28 0.68 -0.94 -10.39
C SER A 28 1.98 -0.53 -9.71
N VAL A 29 2.19 0.77 -9.45
CA VAL A 29 3.38 1.26 -8.73
C VAL A 29 3.37 0.74 -7.29
N LEU A 30 2.24 0.84 -6.61
CA LEU A 30 2.08 0.28 -5.27
C LEU A 30 2.14 -1.25 -5.27
N GLY A 31 1.73 -1.92 -6.34
CA GLY A 31 1.91 -3.36 -6.54
C GLY A 31 3.38 -3.77 -6.58
N ARG A 32 4.22 -3.03 -7.31
CA ARG A 32 5.68 -3.25 -7.29
C ARG A 32 6.28 -3.03 -5.90
N TYR A 33 5.80 -1.99 -5.19
CA TYR A 33 6.21 -1.74 -3.81
C TYR A 33 5.80 -2.88 -2.86
N CYS A 34 4.59 -3.42 -3.03
CA CYS A 34 4.12 -4.58 -2.28
C CYS A 34 5.01 -5.81 -2.55
N ASN A 35 5.31 -6.10 -3.82
CA ASN A 35 6.22 -7.20 -4.17
C ASN A 35 7.58 -7.05 -3.48
N ALA A 36 8.17 -5.84 -3.53
CA ALA A 36 9.44 -5.55 -2.86
C ALA A 36 9.35 -5.71 -1.33
N SER A 37 8.22 -5.31 -0.73
CA SER A 37 7.99 -5.43 0.73
C SER A 37 7.86 -6.88 1.19
N TYR A 38 7.50 -7.80 0.30
CA TYR A 38 7.29 -9.22 0.59
C TYR A 38 8.21 -10.13 -0.24
N ILE A 39 9.34 -9.61 -0.75
CA ILE A 39 10.19 -10.35 -1.68
C ILE A 39 10.71 -11.67 -1.08
N ASP A 40 10.97 -11.69 0.23
CA ASP A 40 11.45 -12.87 0.96
C ASP A 40 10.42 -14.01 1.02
N THR A 41 9.13 -13.70 0.86
CA THR A 41 8.06 -14.72 0.83
C THR A 41 8.07 -15.54 -0.45
N LYS A 42 8.72 -15.04 -1.51
CA LYS A 42 8.79 -15.67 -2.84
C LYS A 42 7.42 -16.10 -3.39
N TRP A 43 6.35 -15.36 -3.05
CA TRP A 43 5.02 -15.68 -3.56
C TRP A 43 4.94 -15.41 -5.07
N PRO A 44 4.63 -16.44 -5.88
CA PRO A 44 4.41 -16.27 -7.31
C PRO A 44 3.14 -15.43 -7.57
N GLY A 45 3.05 -14.84 -8.75
CA GLY A 45 1.87 -14.11 -9.20
C GLY A 45 2.02 -12.60 -9.25
N SER A 46 0.89 -11.93 -9.42
CA SER A 46 0.82 -10.48 -9.68
C SER A 46 0.43 -9.72 -8.42
N TRP A 47 1.20 -8.67 -8.12
CA TRP A 47 0.94 -7.80 -6.98
C TRP A 47 0.22 -6.52 -7.39
N PHE A 48 -0.76 -6.13 -6.57
CA PHE A 48 -1.52 -4.89 -6.68
C PHE A 48 -1.49 -4.18 -5.33
N GLY A 49 -1.47 -2.85 -5.35
CA GLY A 49 -1.40 -2.07 -4.12
C GLY A 49 -2.35 -0.88 -4.12
N MET A 50 -2.89 -0.52 -2.95
CA MET A 50 -3.63 0.72 -2.78
C MET A 50 -3.37 1.33 -1.41
N ALA A 51 -3.62 2.63 -1.28
CA ALA A 51 -3.59 3.28 0.02
C ALA A 51 -4.73 2.72 0.91
N GLY A 52 -4.42 2.44 2.18
CA GLY A 52 -5.43 2.09 3.18
C GLY A 52 -6.44 3.23 3.36
N ALA A 53 -7.68 2.87 3.69
CA ALA A 53 -8.73 3.84 3.96
C ALA A 53 -8.42 4.62 5.24
N GLY A 54 -8.41 5.95 5.14
CA GLY A 54 -8.14 6.87 6.25
C GLY A 54 -6.85 7.65 6.04
N THR A 55 -6.95 8.98 5.95
CA THR A 55 -5.85 9.88 5.58
C THR A 55 -4.64 9.83 6.50
N GLN A 56 -4.79 9.34 7.74
CA GLN A 56 -3.72 9.26 8.73
C GLN A 56 -3.03 7.89 8.80
N ILE A 57 -3.57 6.88 8.11
CA ILE A 57 -3.10 5.51 8.18
C ILE A 57 -2.07 5.32 7.07
N CYS A 58 -0.80 5.42 7.44
CA CYS A 58 0.34 5.23 6.55
C CYS A 58 0.57 3.75 6.23
N ARG A 59 -0.46 3.11 5.66
CA ARG A 59 -0.49 1.71 5.27
C ARG A 59 -0.85 1.58 3.79
N ILE A 60 -0.22 0.61 3.15
CA ILE A 60 -0.54 0.17 1.81
C ILE A 60 -1.15 -1.22 1.92
N CYS A 61 -2.30 -1.38 1.31
CA CYS A 61 -3.00 -2.64 1.19
C CYS A 61 -2.47 -3.35 -0.06
N CYS A 62 -1.93 -4.54 0.13
CA CYS A 62 -1.29 -5.33 -0.89
C CYS A 62 -2.14 -6.56 -1.18
N ILE A 63 -2.38 -6.82 -2.46
CA ILE A 63 -3.00 -8.06 -2.93
C ILE A 63 -2.02 -8.77 -3.84
N ASN A 64 -1.75 -10.03 -3.54
CA ASN A 64 -1.13 -10.94 -4.49
C ASN A 64 -2.21 -11.84 -5.09
N LYS A 65 -2.30 -11.86 -6.42
CA LYS A 65 -3.09 -12.83 -7.18
C LYS A 65 -2.14 -13.91 -7.69
N PHE A 66 -2.28 -15.11 -7.13
CA PHE A 66 -1.56 -16.30 -7.58
C PHE A 66 -2.07 -16.74 -8.95
N GLU A 67 -1.23 -17.48 -9.68
CA GLU A 67 -1.59 -18.02 -11.00
C GLU A 67 -2.79 -18.98 -10.93
N ASN A 68 -2.96 -19.69 -9.82
CA ASN A 68 -4.11 -20.56 -9.57
C ASN A 68 -5.42 -19.80 -9.25
N GLY A 69 -5.40 -18.46 -9.31
CA GLY A 69 -6.56 -17.61 -9.04
C GLY A 69 -6.82 -17.31 -7.56
N THR A 70 -5.98 -17.83 -6.64
CA THR A 70 -6.09 -17.51 -5.21
C THR A 70 -5.57 -16.11 -4.92
N PHE A 71 -6.20 -15.42 -3.96
CA PHE A 71 -5.78 -14.08 -3.53
C PHE A 71 -5.24 -14.12 -2.11
N ILE A 72 -4.11 -13.45 -1.89
CA ILE A 72 -3.60 -13.13 -0.55
C ILE A 72 -3.68 -11.63 -0.33
N TYR A 73 -4.24 -11.24 0.82
CA TYR A 73 -4.35 -9.86 1.26
C TYR A 73 -3.36 -9.61 2.40
N LYS A 74 -2.57 -8.54 2.27
CA LYS A 74 -1.59 -8.10 3.28
C LYS A 74 -1.60 -6.59 3.42
N SER A 75 -0.94 -6.11 4.48
CA SER A 75 -0.75 -4.70 4.78
C SER A 75 0.71 -4.43 5.09
N THR A 76 1.27 -3.40 4.45
CA THR A 76 2.62 -2.92 4.73
C THR A 76 2.60 -1.43 5.09
N ASN A 77 3.69 -0.92 5.64
CA ASN A 77 3.84 0.52 5.83
C ASN A 77 3.87 1.24 4.48
N ALA A 78 3.37 2.46 4.44
CA ALA A 78 3.55 3.30 3.27
C ALA A 78 5.01 3.80 3.14
N PRO A 79 5.49 4.07 1.92
CA PRO A 79 6.80 4.68 1.70
C PRO A 79 7.00 5.96 2.51
N THR A 80 8.24 6.25 2.93
CA THR A 80 8.61 7.42 3.77
C THR A 80 8.33 8.80 3.15
N THR A 81 7.83 8.84 1.93
CA THR A 81 7.46 10.06 1.21
C THR A 81 6.00 10.08 0.80
N PHE A 82 5.25 9.02 1.13
CA PHE A 82 3.85 8.89 0.76
C PHE A 82 3.02 9.98 1.46
N PRO A 83 2.23 10.76 0.71
CA PRO A 83 1.44 11.85 1.28
C PRO A 83 0.29 11.29 2.14
N CYS A 84 0.11 11.84 3.34
CA CYS A 84 -0.94 11.44 4.29
C CYS A 84 -1.73 12.67 4.81
N GLY A 85 -1.73 13.75 4.04
CA GLY A 85 -2.38 15.02 4.37
C GLY A 85 -1.54 16.21 3.92
N GLY A 86 -2.16 17.39 3.79
CA GLY A 86 -1.61 18.52 3.01
C GLY A 86 -0.10 18.80 3.12
N LYS A 87 0.46 18.83 4.33
CA LYS A 87 1.93 19.01 4.58
C LYS A 87 2.54 17.87 5.42
N LYS A 88 1.93 16.69 5.37
CA LYS A 88 2.32 15.52 6.15
C LYS A 88 2.69 14.35 5.23
N LYS A 89 3.68 13.57 5.66
CA LYS A 89 4.14 12.36 4.97
C LYS A 89 4.25 11.21 5.95
N CYS A 90 4.22 10.02 5.41
CA CYS A 90 4.46 8.80 6.16
C CYS A 90 5.92 8.68 6.56
N ASN A 91 6.21 8.19 7.77
CA ASN A 91 7.56 7.84 8.20
C ASN A 91 7.77 6.31 8.21
N ARG A 92 9.01 5.86 8.47
CA ARG A 92 9.36 4.43 8.52
C ARG A 92 8.56 3.63 9.57
N ARG A 93 8.00 4.32 10.59
CA ARG A 93 7.18 3.72 11.65
C ARG A 93 5.70 3.63 11.27
N GLY A 94 5.32 3.92 10.02
CA GLY A 94 3.93 3.89 9.57
C GLY A 94 3.08 4.99 10.21
N ARG A 95 3.67 6.14 10.56
CA ARG A 95 2.95 7.28 11.15
C ARG A 95 2.92 8.47 10.19
N CYS A 96 1.79 9.17 10.18
CA CYS A 96 1.62 10.41 9.43
C CYS A 96 2.19 11.61 10.21
N VAL A 97 3.33 12.14 9.78
CA VAL A 97 4.05 13.21 10.47
C VAL A 97 4.16 14.46 9.60
N ARG A 98 4.20 15.65 10.21
CA ARG A 98 4.55 16.88 9.48
C ARG A 98 5.99 16.77 9.01
N GLN A 99 6.28 17.22 7.79
CA GLN A 99 7.67 17.44 7.41
C GLN A 99 8.21 18.60 8.27
N SER A 100 9.05 18.28 9.26
CA SER A 100 10.01 19.24 9.77
C SER A 100 10.94 19.61 8.60
N LYS A 101 11.20 20.91 8.40
CA LYS A 101 12.02 21.48 7.30
C LYS A 101 13.49 20.98 7.25
N ASN A 102 13.86 19.93 7.98
CA ASN A 102 15.24 19.58 8.29
C ASN A 102 15.70 18.21 7.75
N GLU A 103 15.15 17.73 6.64
CA GLU A 103 15.71 16.58 5.91
C GLU A 103 16.35 17.06 4.59
N LYS A 104 17.17 18.11 4.70
CA LYS A 104 18.29 18.36 3.79
C LYS A 104 19.56 18.02 4.57
N ILE A 105 20.51 17.36 3.89
CA ILE A 105 21.87 17.00 4.34
C ILE A 105 21.85 15.67 5.14
N MET A 106 22.47 14.57 4.69
CA MET A 106 23.74 14.36 3.96
C MET A 106 23.58 13.40 2.78
#